data_AF-A0A3A4X3H9-F1
#
_entry.id   AF-A0A3A4X3H9-F1
#
_cell.length_a   1.000
_cell.length_b   1.000
_cell.length_c   1.000
_cell.angle_alpha   90.00
_cell.angle_beta   90.00
_cell.angle_gamma   90.00
#
_symmetry.space_group_name_H-M   'P 1'
#
loop_
_entity.id
_entity.type
_entity.pdbx_description
1 polymer ?
#
loop_
_entity_poly.entity_id
_entity_poly.type
_entity_poly.pdbx_seq_one_letter_code
_entity_poly.pdbx_strand_id
1 'polypeptide(L)'
;MLRLGSPPSETREMDLDDIFLSRLKLMIIMAKSFLNGCPLGEHRRRAMLENARYIETECVDLGDMHSGFLDRPEGSGEVEYDHVFYQRVKLLAVMVKAAAKGFPMGEHRESAMRENLDSICHTLMFNSQPEDMAFLKVA
;
A
#
# COMPACT_ATOMS: atom_id res chain seq x y z
N MET A 1 2.02 -17.52 28.92
CA MET A 1 1.67 -17.04 27.56
C MET A 1 2.95 -17.11 26.73
N LEU A 2 3.00 -17.97 25.72
CA LEU A 2 4.17 -18.09 24.84
C LEU A 2 4.18 -16.85 23.93
N ARG A 3 5.21 -16.01 24.06
CA ARG A 3 5.42 -14.88 23.15
C ARG A 3 6.04 -15.43 21.88
N LEU A 4 5.23 -15.54 20.82
CA LEU A 4 5.68 -15.87 19.48
C LEU A 4 6.06 -14.55 18.78
N GLY A 5 7.32 -14.39 18.43
CA GLY A 5 7.85 -13.21 17.76
C GLY A 5 9.38 -13.21 17.73
N SER A 6 9.96 -12.37 16.89
CA SER A 6 11.42 -12.22 16.81
C SER A 6 12.00 -11.76 18.16
N PRO A 7 13.23 -12.17 18.49
CA PRO A 7 13.92 -11.68 19.69
C PRO A 7 14.05 -10.14 19.65
N PRO A 8 14.13 -9.45 20.81
CA PRO A 8 14.20 -7.99 20.85
C PRO A 8 15.36 -7.38 20.04
N SER A 9 16.43 -8.15 19.83
CA SER A 9 17.58 -7.77 19.00
C SER A 9 17.26 -7.69 17.50
N GLU A 10 16.17 -8.33 17.08
CA GLU A 10 15.70 -8.39 15.68
C GLU A 10 14.41 -7.58 15.47
N THR A 11 13.96 -6.85 16.49
CA THR A 11 12.79 -5.96 16.39
C THR A 11 13.25 -4.52 16.21
N ARG A 12 12.84 -3.90 15.10
CA ARG A 12 12.96 -2.45 14.85
C ARG A 12 11.68 -1.74 15.33
N GLU A 13 11.82 -0.50 15.80
CA GLU A 13 10.68 0.37 16.04
C GLU A 13 10.00 0.73 14.71
N MET A 14 8.68 0.57 14.64
CA MET A 14 7.93 0.93 13.42
C MET A 14 7.79 2.44 13.31
N ASP A 15 8.26 2.99 12.20
CA ASP A 15 8.05 4.40 11.85
C ASP A 15 6.73 4.58 11.06
N LEU A 16 6.42 5.83 10.69
CA LEU A 16 5.20 6.14 9.93
C LEU A 16 5.22 5.53 8.52
N ASP A 17 6.41 5.41 7.92
CA ASP A 17 6.58 4.83 6.59
C ASP A 17 6.32 3.32 6.63
N ASP A 18 6.76 2.62 7.68
CA ASP A 18 6.44 1.22 7.92
C ASP A 18 4.93 0.98 7.99
N ILE A 19 4.21 1.86 8.70
CA ILE A 19 2.75 1.78 8.83
C ILE A 19 2.10 2.04 7.48
N PHE A 20 2.52 3.08 6.76
CA PHE A 20 2.02 3.41 5.43
C PHE A 20 2.23 2.26 4.45
N LEU A 21 3.45 1.72 4.35
CA LEU A 21 3.80 0.61 3.48
C LEU A 21 3.03 -0.66 3.85
N SER A 22 2.86 -0.95 5.14
CA SER A 22 2.06 -2.10 5.59
C SER A 22 0.60 -1.96 5.18
N ARG A 23 0.02 -0.77 5.34
CA ARG A 23 -1.35 -0.44 4.93
C ARG A 23 -1.50 -0.50 3.41
N LEU A 24 -0.49 -0.07 2.65
CA LEU A 24 -0.48 -0.13 1.20
C LEU A 24 -0.42 -1.59 0.71
N LYS A 25 0.49 -2.40 1.26
CA LYS A 25 0.58 -3.84 0.97
C LYS A 25 -0.76 -4.55 1.24
N LEU A 26 -1.40 -4.24 2.37
CA LEU A 26 -2.75 -4.77 2.66
C LEU A 26 -3.79 -4.31 1.63
N MET A 27 -3.76 -3.04 1.20
CA MET A 27 -4.65 -2.51 0.17
C MET A 27 -4.48 -3.26 -1.16
N ILE A 28 -3.25 -3.52 -1.56
CA ILE A 28 -2.90 -4.27 -2.78
C ILE A 28 -3.48 -5.70 -2.70
N ILE A 29 -3.29 -6.40 -1.57
CA ILE A 29 -3.82 -7.75 -1.38
C ILE A 29 -5.34 -7.76 -1.49
N MET A 30 -6.02 -6.83 -0.81
CA MET A 30 -7.49 -6.73 -0.85
C MET A 30 -7.98 -6.42 -2.27
N ALA A 31 -7.33 -5.50 -2.97
CA ALA A 31 -7.65 -5.12 -4.34
C ALA A 31 -7.48 -6.30 -5.31
N LYS A 32 -6.36 -7.02 -5.24
CA LYS A 32 -6.14 -8.23 -6.05
C LYS A 32 -7.17 -9.31 -5.73
N SER A 33 -7.49 -9.53 -4.46
CA SER A 33 -8.51 -10.51 -4.07
C SER A 33 -9.88 -10.18 -4.66
N PHE A 34 -10.27 -8.91 -4.66
CA PHE A 34 -11.52 -8.43 -5.24
C PHE A 34 -11.56 -8.69 -6.76
N LEU A 35 -10.50 -8.33 -7.48
CA LEU A 35 -10.40 -8.53 -8.94
C LEU A 35 -10.36 -10.01 -9.36
N ASN A 36 -10.00 -10.90 -8.44
CA ASN A 36 -10.05 -12.35 -8.63
C ASN A 36 -11.40 -12.98 -8.22
N GLY A 37 -12.43 -12.16 -7.99
CA GLY A 37 -13.78 -12.62 -7.67
C GLY A 37 -13.97 -13.08 -6.23
N CYS A 38 -13.06 -12.72 -5.31
CA CYS A 38 -13.24 -13.06 -3.91
C CYS A 38 -14.43 -12.29 -3.32
N PRO A 39 -15.40 -12.96 -2.66
CA PRO A 39 -16.59 -12.30 -2.16
C PRO A 39 -16.29 -11.27 -1.08
N LEU A 40 -16.87 -10.07 -1.22
CA LEU A 40 -16.81 -9.01 -0.23
C LEU A 40 -17.97 -9.13 0.77
N GLY A 41 -17.74 -9.90 1.84
CA GLY A 41 -18.58 -9.85 3.04
C GLY A 41 -18.45 -8.51 3.77
N GLU A 42 -19.35 -8.24 4.72
CA GLU A 42 -19.37 -6.97 5.49
C GLU A 42 -18.02 -6.59 6.09
N HIS A 43 -17.35 -7.53 6.77
CA HIS A 43 -16.07 -7.27 7.43
C HIS A 43 -14.97 -6.89 6.45
N ARG A 44 -14.85 -7.61 5.32
CA ARG A 44 -13.86 -7.33 4.28
C ARG A 44 -14.11 -5.98 3.64
N ARG A 45 -15.38 -5.66 3.36
CA ARG A 45 -15.80 -4.37 2.81
C ARG A 45 -15.42 -3.22 3.75
N ARG A 46 -15.69 -3.37 5.04
CA ARG A 46 -15.36 -2.37 6.06
C ARG A 46 -13.85 -2.18 6.16
N ALA A 47 -13.08 -3.27 6.22
CA ALA A 47 -11.63 -3.23 6.25
C ALA A 47 -11.04 -2.53 5.01
N MET A 48 -11.57 -2.82 3.81
CA MET A 48 -11.18 -2.13 2.58
C MET A 48 -11.42 -0.62 2.66
N LEU A 49 -12.59 -0.20 3.16
CA LEU A 49 -12.94 1.21 3.27
C LEU A 49 -12.06 1.95 4.29
N GLU A 50 -11.86 1.37 5.47
CA GLU A 50 -11.02 1.94 6.52
C GLU A 50 -9.57 2.07 6.04
N ASN A 51 -9.03 1.01 5.44
CA ASN A 51 -7.66 0.99 4.95
C ASN A 51 -7.44 1.97 3.78
N ALA A 52 -8.40 2.06 2.85
CA ALA A 52 -8.31 2.99 1.74
C ALA A 52 -8.44 4.45 2.19
N ARG A 53 -9.27 4.75 3.21
CA ARG A 53 -9.35 6.09 3.80
C ARG A 53 -8.02 6.50 4.44
N TYR A 54 -7.40 5.59 5.20
CA TYR A 54 -6.09 5.83 5.79
C TYR A 54 -5.06 6.21 4.72
N ILE A 55 -4.91 5.35 3.69
CA ILE A 55 -3.95 5.60 2.60
C ILE A 55 -4.24 6.90 1.84
N GLU A 56 -5.52 7.20 1.57
CA GLU A 56 -5.90 8.43 0.89
C GLU A 56 -5.51 9.69 1.67
N THR A 57 -5.64 9.67 3.01
CA THR A 57 -5.20 10.76 3.88
C THR A 57 -3.67 10.89 3.89
N GLU A 58 -2.96 9.80 4.17
CA GLU A 58 -1.49 9.83 4.25
C GLU A 58 -0.84 10.20 2.90
N CYS A 59 -1.41 9.81 1.76
CA CYS A 59 -0.90 10.22 0.45
C CYS A 59 -1.06 11.72 0.15
N VAL A 60 -2.01 12.41 0.78
CA VAL A 60 -2.12 13.88 0.67
C VAL A 60 -0.99 14.52 1.47
N ASP A 61 -0.79 14.06 2.71
CA ASP A 61 0.21 14.62 3.61
C ASP A 61 1.64 14.36 3.11
N LEU A 62 1.93 13.13 2.65
CA LEU A 62 3.24 12.76 2.08
C LEU A 62 3.49 13.38 0.70
N GLY A 63 2.46 13.48 -0.14
CA GLY A 63 2.56 14.09 -1.47
C GLY A 63 2.80 15.60 -1.42
N ASP A 64 2.17 16.30 -0.47
CA ASP A 64 2.38 17.73 -0.26
C ASP A 64 3.71 18.02 0.45
N MET A 65 4.15 17.15 1.39
CA MET A 65 5.50 17.25 1.99
C MET A 65 6.63 17.10 0.95
N HIS A 66 6.52 16.13 0.04
CA HIS A 66 7.56 15.88 -0.96
C HIS A 66 7.58 16.93 -2.09
N SER A 67 6.50 17.66 -2.33
CA SER A 67 6.53 18.84 -3.23
C SER A 67 7.27 20.04 -2.62
N GLY A 68 7.43 20.10 -1.29
CA GLY A 68 8.06 21.23 -0.58
C GLY A 68 9.52 21.01 -0.16
N PHE A 69 10.03 19.79 -0.14
CA PHE A 69 11.36 19.45 0.38
C PHE A 69 12.33 19.03 -0.73
N LEU A 70 12.86 20.02 -1.46
CA LEU A 70 14.04 19.84 -2.33
C LEU A 70 15.38 19.82 -1.56
N ASP A 71 15.37 19.79 -0.22
CA ASP A 71 16.58 19.90 0.63
C ASP A 71 16.51 18.98 1.87
N ARG A 72 16.39 17.66 1.69
CA ARG A 72 16.71 16.70 2.77
C ARG A 72 18.02 15.99 2.44
N PRO A 73 19.02 15.98 3.34
CA PRO A 73 20.32 15.40 3.03
C PRO A 73 20.20 13.89 2.81
N GLU A 74 20.68 13.44 1.66
CA GLU A 74 20.88 12.05 1.26
C GLU A 74 21.60 11.28 2.38
N GLY A 75 20.87 10.54 3.22
CA GLY A 75 21.50 9.89 4.38
C GLY A 75 20.59 9.07 5.29
N SER A 76 19.28 9.29 5.30
CA SER A 76 18.33 8.32 5.86
C SER A 76 17.99 7.33 4.76
N GLY A 77 18.16 6.02 5.00
CA GLY A 77 17.79 4.94 4.06
C GLY A 77 16.28 4.80 3.78
N GLU A 78 15.54 5.92 3.84
CA GLU A 78 14.14 6.05 3.46
C GLU A 78 14.02 5.82 1.95
N VAL A 79 13.10 4.94 1.58
CA VAL A 79 12.80 4.66 0.18
C VAL A 79 12.04 5.86 -0.39
N GLU A 80 12.75 6.73 -1.10
CA GLU A 80 12.14 7.90 -1.73
C GLU A 80 11.30 7.47 -2.93
N TYR A 81 9.98 7.63 -2.82
CA TYR A 81 9.03 7.41 -3.92
C TYR A 81 8.69 8.72 -4.62
N ASP A 82 8.54 8.67 -5.94
CA ASP A 82 8.19 9.86 -6.72
C ASP A 82 6.70 10.28 -6.53
N HIS A 83 6.39 11.52 -6.92
CA HIS A 83 5.03 12.04 -6.88
C HIS A 83 4.04 11.21 -7.72
N VAL A 84 4.51 10.55 -8.79
CA VAL A 84 3.70 9.70 -9.67
C VAL A 84 3.23 8.46 -8.93
N PHE A 85 4.08 7.86 -8.09
CA PHE A 85 3.75 6.74 -7.24
C PHE A 85 2.61 7.11 -6.28
N TYR A 86 2.73 8.22 -5.55
CA TYR A 86 1.69 8.67 -4.62
C TYR A 86 0.36 8.96 -5.33
N GLN A 87 0.39 9.53 -6.53
CA GLN A 87 -0.81 9.71 -7.36
C GLN A 87 -1.48 8.37 -7.72
N ARG A 88 -0.68 7.36 -8.10
CA ARG A 88 -1.18 6.00 -8.40
C ARG A 88 -1.76 5.32 -7.16
N VAL A 89 -1.11 5.45 -6.01
CA VAL A 89 -1.59 4.93 -4.73
C VAL A 89 -2.92 5.58 -4.35
N LYS A 90 -3.04 6.91 -4.52
CA LYS A 90 -4.28 7.65 -4.29
C LYS A 90 -5.40 7.18 -5.23
N LEU A 91 -5.09 7.01 -6.53
CA LEU A 91 -6.04 6.45 -7.49
C LEU A 91 -6.52 5.05 -7.05
N LEU A 92 -5.60 4.19 -6.60
CA LEU A 92 -5.94 2.86 -6.11
C LEU A 92 -6.89 2.94 -4.90
N ALA A 93 -6.63 3.82 -3.94
CA ALA A 93 -7.51 4.02 -2.78
C ALA A 93 -8.94 4.43 -3.19
N VAL A 94 -9.06 5.32 -4.19
CA VAL A 94 -10.37 5.72 -4.76
C VAL A 94 -11.08 4.52 -5.40
N MET A 95 -10.36 3.72 -6.19
CA MET A 95 -10.93 2.53 -6.85
C MET A 95 -11.37 1.47 -5.83
N VAL A 96 -10.55 1.20 -4.81
CA VAL A 96 -10.87 0.27 -3.71
C VAL A 96 -12.10 0.74 -2.94
N LYS A 97 -12.20 2.03 -2.62
CA LYS A 97 -13.41 2.62 -2.01
C LYS A 97 -14.65 2.40 -2.88
N ALA A 98 -14.52 2.61 -4.18
CA ALA A 98 -15.64 2.43 -5.10
C ALA A 98 -16.11 0.96 -5.16
N ALA A 99 -15.16 0.04 -5.31
CA ALA A 99 -15.43 -1.40 -5.27
C ALA A 99 -16.08 -1.83 -3.95
N ALA A 100 -15.54 -1.40 -2.81
CA ALA A 100 -16.09 -1.74 -1.50
C ALA A 100 -17.48 -1.14 -1.28
N LYS A 101 -17.80 0.03 -1.83
CA LYS A 101 -19.16 0.60 -1.77
C LYS A 101 -20.16 -0.12 -2.68
N GLY A 102 -19.72 -1.10 -3.48
CA GLY A 102 -20.57 -1.85 -4.40
C GLY A 102 -20.86 -1.11 -5.71
N PHE A 103 -20.04 -0.12 -6.07
CA PHE A 103 -20.16 0.49 -7.40
C PHE A 103 -19.74 -0.51 -8.48
N PRO A 104 -20.46 -0.56 -9.62
CA PRO A 104 -20.11 -1.46 -10.71
C PRO A 104 -18.74 -1.11 -11.27
N MET A 105 -17.82 -2.08 -11.29
CA MET A 105 -16.49 -1.89 -11.86
C MET A 105 -16.52 -2.16 -13.38
N GLY A 106 -17.11 -3.25 -13.85
CA GLY A 106 -17.13 -3.56 -15.28
C GLY A 106 -15.72 -3.74 -15.87
N GLU A 107 -15.63 -4.30 -17.07
CA GLU A 107 -14.35 -4.76 -17.61
C GLU A 107 -13.29 -3.66 -17.70
N HIS A 108 -13.67 -2.47 -18.17
CA HIS A 108 -12.74 -1.35 -18.31
C HIS A 108 -12.19 -0.83 -16.98
N ARG A 109 -13.02 -0.67 -15.94
CA ARG A 109 -12.51 -0.16 -14.65
C ARG A 109 -11.71 -1.24 -13.92
N GLU A 110 -12.08 -2.51 -14.08
CA GLU A 110 -11.26 -3.61 -13.57
C GLU A 110 -9.90 -3.67 -14.26
N SER A 111 -9.83 -3.51 -15.59
CA SER A 111 -8.55 -3.44 -16.32
C SER A 111 -7.69 -2.28 -15.82
N ALA A 112 -8.26 -1.08 -15.73
CA ALA A 112 -7.56 0.08 -15.19
C ALA A 112 -7.06 -0.16 -13.75
N MET A 113 -7.82 -0.89 -12.93
CA MET A 113 -7.42 -1.22 -11.56
C MET A 113 -6.25 -2.19 -11.54
N ARG A 114 -6.26 -3.21 -12.42
CA ARG A 114 -5.14 -4.16 -12.59
C ARG A 114 -3.88 -3.44 -13.04
N GLU A 115 -3.97 -2.60 -14.08
CA GLU A 115 -2.84 -1.84 -14.60
C GLU A 115 -2.23 -0.91 -13.54
N ASN A 116 -3.07 -0.23 -12.77
CA ASN A 116 -2.60 0.62 -11.68
C ASN A 116 -1.95 -0.19 -10.55
N LEU A 117 -2.52 -1.34 -10.18
CA LEU A 117 -1.94 -2.26 -9.20
C LEU A 117 -0.57 -2.76 -9.65
N ASP A 118 -0.43 -3.17 -10.90
CA ASP A 118 0.81 -3.71 -11.43
C ASP A 118 1.90 -2.65 -11.46
N SER A 119 1.56 -1.40 -11.81
CA SER A 119 2.49 -0.28 -11.71
C SER A 119 2.97 -0.02 -10.28
N ILE A 120 2.05 -0.03 -9.29
CA ILE A 120 2.42 0.18 -7.88
C ILE A 120 3.30 -0.99 -7.39
N CYS A 121 2.92 -2.23 -7.71
CA CYS A 121 3.70 -3.41 -7.33
C CYS A 121 5.10 -3.37 -7.95
N HIS A 122 5.21 -2.95 -9.21
CA HIS A 122 6.49 -2.78 -9.88
C HIS A 122 7.36 -1.78 -9.11
N THR A 123 6.88 -0.57 -8.84
CA THR A 123 7.63 0.42 -8.05
C THR A 123 8.03 -0.11 -6.68
N LEU A 124 7.12 -0.79 -5.97
CA LEU A 124 7.43 -1.38 -4.66
C LEU A 124 8.53 -2.45 -4.74
N MET A 125 8.52 -3.33 -5.75
CA MET A 125 9.52 -4.40 -5.91
C MET A 125 10.92 -3.86 -6.20
N PHE A 126 11.04 -2.81 -7.01
CA PHE A 126 12.35 -2.26 -7.39
C PHE A 126 12.90 -1.28 -6.36
N ASN A 127 12.04 -0.71 -5.52
CA ASN A 127 12.45 0.23 -4.47
C ASN A 127 12.52 -0.43 -3.08
N SER A 128 12.07 -1.67 -2.91
CA SER A 128 12.23 -2.40 -1.64
C SER A 128 13.69 -2.75 -1.38
N GLN A 129 14.19 -2.40 -0.19
CA GLN A 129 15.52 -2.80 0.29
C GLN A 129 15.68 -4.34 0.23
N PRO A 130 16.89 -4.87 0.01
CA PRO A 130 17.13 -6.33 -0.07
C PRO A 130 16.60 -7.13 1.13
N GLU A 131 16.52 -6.48 2.29
CA GLU A 131 16.05 -7.02 3.57
C GLU A 131 14.54 -7.33 3.55
N ASP A 132 13.73 -6.56 2.82
CA ASP A 132 12.29 -6.80 2.64
C ASP A 132 12.00 -7.99 1.71
N MET A 133 12.89 -8.27 0.76
CA MET A 133 12.78 -9.42 -0.14
C MET A 133 13.11 -10.76 0.54
N ALA A 134 13.83 -10.74 1.67
CA ALA A 134 14.13 -11.95 2.43
C ALA A 134 12.87 -12.54 3.11
N PHE A 135 11.90 -11.69 3.49
CA PHE A 135 10.63 -12.12 4.09
C PHE A 135 9.71 -12.86 3.12
N LEU A 136 9.84 -12.60 1.82
CA LEU A 136 9.01 -13.22 0.77
C LEU A 136 9.53 -14.59 0.28
N LYS A 137 10.71 -15.04 0.75
CA LYS A 137 11.28 -16.35 0.39
C LYS A 137 10.82 -17.50 1.29
N VAL A 138 9.84 -17.28 2.16
CA VAL A 138 9.26 -18.31 3.03
C VAL A 138 7.83 -18.63 2.56
N ALA A 139 7.70 -19.12 1.33
CA ALA A 139 6.51 -19.80 0.83
C ALA A 139 6.90 -20.83 -0.24
#